data_AF-A0A975XYW6-F1
#
_entry.id   AF-A0A975XYW6-F1
#
_cell.length_a   1.000
_cell.length_b   1.000
_cell.length_c   1.000
_cell.angle_alpha   90.00
_cell.angle_beta   90.00
_cell.angle_gamma   90.00
#
_symmetry.space_group_name_H-M   'P 1'
#
loop_
_entity.id
_entity.type
_entity.pdbx_description
1 polymer ?
#
loop_
_entity_poly.entity_id
_entity_poly.type
_entity_poly.pdbx_seq_one_letter_code
_entity_poly.pdbx_strand_id
1 'polypeptide(L)'
;MDEELLRTFSAGGPTGHLVDDLAAIVLAILRDSPETREDAARGRQVMVENPRLIALAAERLRQSVESCVVHAEKREGGHFDRRRLDVAIGLVLVCFHIAMERYLDDDVETDLSSLFTASLATARDLLAT
;
A
#
# COMPACT_ATOMS: atom_id res chain seq x y z
N MET A 1 -12.75 2.71 2.11
CA MET A 1 -12.14 1.90 1.03
C MET A 1 -13.27 1.58 0.07
N ASP A 2 -13.07 1.78 -1.23
CA ASP A 2 -14.11 1.56 -2.24
C ASP A 2 -14.64 0.10 -2.19
N GLU A 3 -15.96 -0.05 -2.08
CA GLU A 3 -16.61 -1.35 -1.96
C GLU A 3 -16.45 -2.20 -3.24
N GLU A 4 -16.41 -1.57 -4.42
CA GLU A 4 -16.24 -2.28 -5.69
C GLU A 4 -14.81 -2.84 -5.84
N LEU A 5 -13.83 -2.04 -5.44
CA LEU A 5 -12.43 -2.43 -5.38
C LEU A 5 -12.22 -3.61 -4.43
N LEU A 6 -12.83 -3.59 -3.24
CA LEU A 6 -12.78 -4.70 -2.29
C LEU A 6 -13.49 -5.95 -2.81
N ARG A 7 -14.59 -5.78 -3.53
CA ARG A 7 -15.33 -6.88 -4.16
C ARG A 7 -14.49 -7.55 -5.24
N THR A 8 -13.81 -6.75 -6.07
CA THR A 8 -12.87 -7.21 -7.10
C THR A 8 -11.70 -7.97 -6.47
N PHE A 9 -11.07 -7.41 -5.44
CA PHE A 9 -10.00 -8.07 -4.69
C PHE A 9 -10.45 -9.41 -4.08
N SER A 10 -11.62 -9.42 -3.43
CA SER A 10 -12.20 -10.62 -2.82
C SER A 10 -12.59 -11.68 -3.84
N ALA A 11 -12.77 -11.31 -5.10
CA ALA A 11 -13.04 -12.23 -6.21
C ALA A 11 -11.76 -12.76 -6.88
N GLY A 12 -10.57 -12.38 -6.38
CA GLY A 12 -9.28 -12.81 -6.93
C GLY A 12 -8.69 -11.89 -7.99
N GLY A 13 -9.27 -10.70 -8.22
CA GLY A 13 -8.77 -9.76 -9.22
C GLY A 13 -8.15 -8.49 -8.62
N PRO A 14 -7.75 -7.53 -9.48
CA PRO A 14 -7.95 -7.50 -10.93
C PRO A 14 -7.00 -8.38 -11.77
N THR A 15 -5.85 -8.77 -11.22
CA THR A 15 -4.77 -9.45 -11.97
C THR A 15 -4.68 -10.94 -11.69
N GLY A 16 -5.18 -11.42 -10.54
CA GLY A 16 -4.93 -12.77 -10.05
C GLY A 16 -3.71 -12.86 -9.11
N HIS A 17 -2.83 -11.87 -9.12
CA HIS A 17 -1.61 -11.86 -8.32
C HIS A 17 -1.81 -11.03 -7.05
N LEU A 18 -1.67 -11.67 -5.88
CA LEU A 18 -1.99 -11.06 -4.58
C LEU A 18 -1.30 -9.70 -4.35
N VAL A 19 -0.02 -9.60 -4.66
CA VAL A 19 0.76 -8.36 -4.49
C VAL A 19 0.26 -7.25 -5.42
N ASP A 20 -0.02 -7.59 -6.68
CA ASP A 20 -0.48 -6.61 -7.68
C ASP A 20 -1.91 -6.14 -7.38
N ASP A 21 -2.75 -7.03 -6.87
CA ASP A 21 -4.12 -6.72 -6.49
C ASP A 21 -4.16 -5.85 -5.21
N LEU A 22 -3.27 -6.10 -4.25
CA LEU A 22 -3.05 -5.19 -3.10
C LEU A 22 -2.49 -3.83 -3.55
N ALA A 23 -1.58 -3.81 -4.51
CA ALA A 23 -1.04 -2.57 -5.08
C ALA A 23 -2.12 -1.77 -5.82
N ALA A 24 -3.03 -2.44 -6.53
CA ALA A 24 -4.17 -1.79 -7.18
C ALA A 24 -5.07 -1.06 -6.15
N ILE A 25 -5.19 -1.60 -4.93
CA ILE A 25 -5.91 -0.92 -3.85
C ILE A 25 -5.22 0.39 -3.45
N VAL A 26 -3.90 0.36 -3.26
CA VAL A 26 -3.11 1.55 -2.92
C VAL A 26 -3.20 2.60 -4.03
N LEU A 27 -3.06 2.19 -5.29
CA LEU A 27 -3.16 3.08 -6.45
C LEU A 27 -4.55 3.72 -6.57
N ALA A 28 -5.62 2.98 -6.24
CA ALA A 28 -6.96 3.55 -6.20
C ALA A 28 -7.10 4.61 -5.11
N ILE A 29 -6.56 4.38 -3.92
CA ILE A 29 -6.56 5.37 -2.83
C ILE A 29 -5.81 6.63 -3.24
N LEU A 30 -4.63 6.49 -3.85
CA LEU A 30 -3.83 7.63 -4.32
C LEU A 30 -4.53 8.45 -5.41
N ARG A 31 -5.27 7.79 -6.30
CA ARG A 31 -6.05 8.46 -7.35
C ARG A 31 -7.25 9.21 -6.75
N ASP A 32 -7.95 8.59 -5.80
CA ASP A 32 -9.19 9.16 -5.23
C ASP A 32 -8.88 10.25 -4.18
N SER A 33 -7.66 10.26 -3.65
CA SER A 33 -7.17 11.27 -2.69
C SER A 33 -5.72 11.64 -3.05
N PRO A 34 -5.52 12.43 -4.13
CA PRO A 34 -4.20 12.84 -4.55
C PRO A 34 -3.57 13.71 -3.46
N GLU A 35 -2.49 13.22 -2.87
CA GLU A 35 -1.71 13.96 -1.89
C GLU A 35 -0.73 14.88 -2.61
N THR A 36 -0.76 16.17 -2.27
CA THR A 36 0.28 17.08 -2.76
C THR A 36 1.57 16.85 -1.98
N ARG A 37 2.71 17.17 -2.59
CA ARG A 37 4.00 17.05 -1.92
C ARG A 37 4.08 17.92 -0.66
N GLU A 38 3.50 19.12 -0.71
CA GLU A 38 3.45 20.02 0.43
C GLU A 38 2.65 19.40 1.59
N ASP A 39 1.50 18.79 1.28
CA ASP A 39 0.68 18.10 2.28
C ASP A 39 1.40 16.89 2.89
N ALA A 40 2.05 16.06 2.04
CA ALA A 40 2.85 14.93 2.48
C ALA A 40 4.01 15.35 3.40
N ALA A 41 4.74 16.41 3.01
CA ALA A 41 5.86 16.94 3.79
C ALA A 41 5.38 17.47 5.14
N ARG A 42 4.27 18.21 5.14
CA ARG A 42 3.64 18.72 6.37
C ARG A 42 3.14 17.59 7.26
N GLY A 43 2.52 16.56 6.69
CA GLY A 43 2.09 15.35 7.39
C GLY A 43 3.25 14.64 8.08
N ARG A 44 4.37 14.45 7.37
CA ARG A 44 5.61 13.87 7.93
C ARG A 44 6.14 14.71 9.08
N GLN A 45 6.24 16.03 8.92
CA GLN A 45 6.70 16.92 9.98
C GLN A 45 5.83 16.80 11.25
N VAL A 46 4.50 16.87 11.09
CA VAL A 46 3.55 16.75 12.21
C VAL A 46 3.68 15.41 12.92
N MET A 47 3.87 14.31 12.18
CA MET A 47 4.09 12.99 12.77
C MET A 47 5.40 12.91 13.56
N VAL A 48 6.50 13.44 13.03
CA VAL A 48 7.82 13.45 13.69
C VAL A 48 7.79 14.27 14.97
N GLU A 49 7.13 15.42 14.96
CA GLU A 49 7.03 16.31 16.14
C GLU A 49 6.10 15.75 17.22
N ASN A 50 5.23 14.78 16.89
CA ASN A 50 4.22 14.24 17.80
C ASN A 50 4.28 12.70 17.85
N PRO A 51 5.11 12.10 18.73
CA PRO A 51 5.25 10.63 18.85
C PRO A 51 3.93 9.88 19.09
N ARG A 52 2.96 10.52 19.73
CA ARG A 52 1.61 9.94 19.94
C ARG A 52 0.85 9.74 18.63
N LEU A 53 1.08 10.59 17.62
CA LEU A 53 0.48 10.43 16.30
C LEU A 53 1.06 9.23 15.55
N ILE A 54 2.37 8.98 15.68
CA ILE A 54 3.01 7.78 15.10
C ILE A 54 2.39 6.52 15.70
N ALA A 55 2.23 6.46 17.02
CA ALA A 55 1.58 5.32 17.68
C ALA A 55 0.13 5.12 17.20
N LEU A 56 -0.63 6.20 17.03
CA LEU A 56 -1.99 6.14 16.52
C LEU A 56 -2.04 5.73 15.04
N ALA A 57 -1.12 6.20 14.21
CA ALA A 57 -1.02 5.82 12.80
C ALA A 57 -0.67 4.33 12.66
N ALA A 58 0.25 3.82 13.47
CA ALA A 58 0.59 2.40 13.50
C ALA A 58 -0.59 1.52 13.95
N GLU A 59 -1.38 1.99 14.93
CA GLU A 59 -2.61 1.31 15.34
C GLU A 59 -3.64 1.25 14.20
N ARG A 60 -3.88 2.38 13.54
CA ARG A 60 -4.79 2.46 12.39
C ARG A 60 -4.34 1.57 11.24
N LEU A 61 -3.05 1.56 10.93
CA LEU A 61 -2.48 0.66 9.92
C LEU A 61 -2.75 -0.80 10.27
N ARG A 62 -2.55 -1.19 11.53
CA ARG A 62 -2.82 -2.58 11.98
C ARG A 62 -4.29 -2.95 11.82
N GLN A 63 -5.20 -2.04 12.15
CA GLN A 63 -6.64 -2.24 11.96
C GLN A 63 -7.01 -2.38 10.48
N SER A 64 -6.41 -1.57 9.60
CA SER A 64 -6.59 -1.70 8.16
C SER A 64 -6.08 -3.04 7.64
N VAL A 65 -4.90 -3.48 8.08
CA VAL A 65 -4.36 -4.80 7.74
C VAL A 65 -5.30 -5.93 8.19
N GLU A 66 -5.82 -5.86 9.41
CA GLU A 66 -6.73 -6.89 9.91
C GLU A 66 -8.06 -6.90 9.13
N SER A 67 -8.54 -5.75 8.67
CA SER A 67 -9.72 -5.70 7.79
C SER A 67 -9.47 -6.36 6.43
N CYS A 68 -8.24 -6.30 5.90
CA CYS A 68 -7.87 -6.97 4.66
C CYS A 68 -7.87 -8.50 4.79
N VAL A 69 -7.66 -9.04 5.99
CA VAL A 69 -7.62 -10.50 6.24
C VAL A 69 -8.94 -11.15 5.82
N VAL A 70 -10.08 -10.56 6.20
CA VAL A 70 -11.41 -11.08 5.84
C VAL A 70 -11.60 -11.17 4.32
N HIS A 71 -11.10 -10.17 3.59
CA HIS A 71 -11.18 -10.15 2.13
C HIS A 71 -10.22 -11.17 1.49
N ALA A 72 -9.03 -11.34 2.06
CA ALA A 72 -8.03 -12.31 1.59
C ALA A 72 -8.45 -13.76 1.87
N GLU A 73 -9.09 -14.03 3.01
CA GLU A 73 -9.68 -15.35 3.32
C GLU A 73 -10.76 -15.71 2.28
N LYS A 74 -11.61 -14.75 1.93
CA LYS A 74 -12.61 -14.93 0.88
C LYS A 74 -11.98 -15.13 -0.50
N ARG A 75 -10.90 -14.41 -0.80
CA ARG A 75 -10.14 -14.49 -2.06
C ARG A 75 -9.52 -15.87 -2.29
N GLU A 76 -8.84 -16.39 -1.28
CA GLU A 76 -7.99 -17.59 -1.40
C GLU A 76 -8.75 -18.89 -0.99
N GLY A 77 -9.83 -18.76 -0.24
CA GLY A 77 -10.62 -19.88 0.26
C GLY A 77 -9.75 -20.89 1.02
N GLY A 78 -9.80 -22.16 0.61
CA GLY A 78 -9.02 -23.24 1.24
C GLY A 78 -7.50 -23.13 1.07
N HIS A 79 -7.02 -22.20 0.24
CA HIS A 79 -5.59 -21.94 0.03
C HIS A 79 -5.06 -20.75 0.83
N PHE A 80 -5.90 -20.13 1.67
CA PHE A 80 -5.49 -18.99 2.48
C PHE A 80 -4.32 -19.33 3.41
N ASP A 81 -3.28 -18.51 3.35
CA ASP A 81 -2.14 -18.55 4.28
C ASP A 81 -1.87 -17.13 4.81
N ARG A 82 -2.03 -16.96 6.12
CA ARG A 82 -1.80 -15.69 6.81
C ARG A 82 -0.37 -15.18 6.61
N ARG A 83 0.62 -16.08 6.64
CA ARG A 83 2.03 -15.68 6.46
C ARG A 83 2.26 -15.10 5.07
N ARG A 84 1.72 -15.74 4.03
CA ARG A 84 1.79 -15.26 2.65
C ARG A 84 1.13 -13.88 2.50
N LEU A 85 -0.02 -13.66 3.14
CA LEU A 85 -0.68 -12.36 3.15
C LEU A 85 0.17 -11.29 3.85
N ASP A 86 0.68 -11.58 5.05
CA ASP A 86 1.47 -10.62 5.84
C ASP A 86 2.73 -10.19 5.07
N VAL A 87 3.40 -11.13 4.38
CA VAL A 87 4.56 -10.82 3.51
C VAL A 87 4.14 -9.96 2.32
N ALA A 88 3.02 -10.29 1.65
CA ALA A 88 2.53 -9.51 0.52
C ALA A 88 2.17 -8.06 0.92
N ILE A 89 1.48 -7.89 2.05
CA ILE A 89 1.16 -6.57 2.61
C ILE A 89 2.43 -5.82 2.98
N GLY A 90 3.37 -6.47 3.67
CA GLY A 90 4.66 -5.87 4.03
C GLY A 90 5.44 -5.37 2.81
N LEU A 91 5.45 -6.17 1.73
CA LEU A 91 6.08 -5.79 0.46
C LEU A 91 5.43 -4.55 -0.16
N VAL A 92 4.10 -4.51 -0.22
CA VAL A 92 3.36 -3.35 -0.74
C VAL A 92 3.63 -2.09 0.09
N LEU A 93 3.59 -2.21 1.43
CA LEU A 93 3.82 -1.09 2.33
C LEU A 93 5.27 -0.56 2.26
N VAL A 94 6.27 -1.43 2.14
CA VAL A 94 7.66 -0.97 2.01
C VAL A 94 7.91 -0.31 0.65
N CYS A 95 7.33 -0.83 -0.43
CA CYS A 95 7.39 -0.18 -1.75
C CYS A 95 6.74 1.21 -1.71
N PHE A 96 5.60 1.35 -1.00
CA PHE A 96 4.96 2.65 -0.80
C PHE A 96 5.84 3.59 0.03
N HIS A 97 6.43 3.12 1.13
CA HIS A 97 7.34 3.92 1.94
C HIS A 97 8.55 4.42 1.16
N ILE A 98 9.19 3.56 0.35
CA ILE A 98 10.32 3.96 -0.52
C ILE A 98 9.87 5.02 -1.54
N ALA A 99 8.68 4.87 -2.12
CA ALA A 99 8.11 5.86 -3.02
C ALA A 99 7.83 7.20 -2.33
N MET A 100 7.33 7.19 -1.09
CA MET A 100 7.10 8.39 -0.29
C MET A 100 8.41 9.14 0.02
N GLU A 101 9.47 8.45 0.43
CA GLU A 101 10.75 9.12 0.70
C GLU A 101 11.31 9.77 -0.58
N ARG A 102 11.25 9.07 -1.73
CA ARG A 102 11.63 9.67 -3.03
C ARG A 102 10.75 10.86 -3.41
N TYR A 103 9.44 10.74 -3.20
CA TYR A 103 8.49 11.81 -3.49
C TYR A 103 8.78 13.07 -2.68
N LEU A 104 9.30 12.93 -1.46
CA LEU A 104 9.68 14.05 -0.60
C LEU A 104 11.08 14.60 -0.92
N ASP A 105 12.01 13.76 -1.37
CA ASP A 105 13.41 14.14 -1.61
C ASP A 105 13.67 14.70 -3.03
N ASP A 106 13.03 14.18 -4.09
CA ASP A 106 13.37 14.49 -5.49
C ASP A 106 12.59 15.69 -6.05
N ASP A 107 13.23 16.82 -6.38
CA ASP A 107 12.60 18.02 -7.00
C ASP A 107 12.07 17.82 -8.45
N VAL A 108 11.83 16.57 -8.84
CA VAL A 108 11.31 16.16 -10.14
C VAL A 108 9.78 16.11 -10.08
N GLU A 109 9.10 16.56 -11.14
CA GLU A 109 7.63 16.46 -11.32
C GLU A 109 7.15 15.01 -11.55
N THR A 110 7.54 14.07 -10.69
CA THR A 110 6.99 12.71 -10.69
C THR A 110 5.94 12.58 -9.60
N ASP A 111 4.78 12.05 -9.96
CA ASP A 111 3.73 11.77 -9.00
C ASP A 111 4.04 10.52 -8.14
N LEU A 112 3.47 10.47 -6.95
CA LEU A 112 3.68 9.39 -6.00
C LEU A 112 3.24 8.01 -6.53
N SER A 113 2.19 7.95 -7.36
CA SER A 113 1.69 6.68 -7.92
C SER A 113 2.69 6.08 -8.91
N SER A 114 3.34 6.93 -9.70
CA SER A 114 4.44 6.53 -10.60
C SER A 114 5.65 6.01 -9.81
N LEU A 115 6.06 6.68 -8.74
CA LEU A 115 7.16 6.24 -7.86
C LEU A 115 6.85 4.92 -7.16
N PHE A 116 5.60 4.72 -6.74
CA PHE A 116 5.14 3.48 -6.14
C PHE A 116 5.16 2.32 -7.13
N THR A 117 4.66 2.54 -8.35
CA THR A 117 4.68 1.56 -9.43
C THR A 117 6.11 1.17 -9.81
N ALA A 118 7.03 2.13 -9.89
CA ALA A 118 8.45 1.88 -10.15
C ALA A 118 9.09 1.04 -9.04
N SER A 119 8.76 1.31 -7.77
CA SER A 119 9.27 0.56 -6.62
C SER A 119 8.78 -0.89 -6.61
N LEU A 120 7.53 -1.14 -7.01
CA LEU A 120 7.01 -2.50 -7.21
C LEU A 120 7.69 -3.23 -8.36
N ALA A 121 7.91 -2.54 -9.49
CA ALA A 121 8.63 -3.13 -10.63
C ALA A 121 10.04 -3.56 -10.23
N THR A 122 10.77 -2.71 -9.51
CA THR A 122 12.10 -3.06 -8.96
C THR A 122 12.03 -4.27 -8.02
N ALA A 123 11.04 -4.33 -7.14
CA ALA A 123 10.87 -5.48 -6.25
C ALA A 123 10.62 -6.79 -7.02
N ARG A 124 9.81 -6.76 -8.08
CA ARG A 124 9.57 -7.94 -8.93
C ARG A 124 10.86 -8.39 -9.61
N ASP A 125 11.62 -7.46 -10.20
CA ASP A 125 12.87 -7.78 -10.89
C ASP A 125 13.90 -8.40 -9.94
N LEU A 126 13.97 -7.94 -8.68
CA LEU A 126 14.86 -8.50 -7.66
C LEU A 126 14.45 -9.90 -7.17
N LEU A 127 13.16 -10.22 -7.23
CA LEU A 127 12.61 -11.49 -6.72
C LEU A 127 12.36 -12.52 -7.83
N ALA A 128 12.44 -12.14 -9.10
CA ALA A 128 12.40 -13.02 -10.26
C ALA A 128 13.71 -13.82 -10.34
N THR A 129 13.83 -14.82 -9.48
CA THR A 129 14.96 -15.77 -9.45
C THR A 129 14.62 -17.03 -10.22
#